data_AF-A0A482RBC0-F1
#
_entry.id   AF-A0A482RBC0-F1
#
_cell.length_a   1.000
_cell.length_b   1.000
_cell.length_c   1.000
_cell.angle_alpha   90.00
_cell.angle_beta   90.00
_cell.angle_gamma   90.00
#
_symmetry.space_group_name_H-M   'P 1'
#
loop_
_entity.id
_entity.type
_entity.pdbx_description
1 polymer ?
#
loop_
_entity_poly.entity_id
_entity_poly.type
_entity_poly.pdbx_seq_one_letter_code
_entity_poly.pdbx_strand_id
1 'polypeptide(L)' 'GYLIDPAKYIKGTKMIFAGLKKEAERKDLVAYLKSSTA' A
#
# COMPACT_ATOMS: atom_id res chain seq x y z
N GLY A 1 7.47 -1.12 4.70
CA GLY A 1 6.01 -1.36 4.73
C GLY A 1 5.54 -1.72 3.34
N TYR A 2 4.60 -2.66 3.20
CA TYR A 2 4.12 -3.18 1.92
C TYR A 2 3.71 -2.08 0.93
N LEU A 3 3.05 -1.03 1.42
CA LEU A 3 2.60 0.12 0.61
C LEU A 3 3.73 1.05 0.13
N ILE A 4 4.97 0.86 0.56
CA ILE A 4 6.12 1.71 0.15
C ILE A 4 6.84 1.08 -1.03
N ASP A 5 6.98 -0.24 -1.03
CA ASP A 5 7.58 -1.01 -2.12
C ASP A 5 7.06 -2.46 -2.03
N PRO A 6 5.96 -2.76 -2.72
CA PRO A 6 5.34 -4.09 -2.69
C PRO A 6 6.23 -5.17 -3.31
N ALA A 7 7.03 -4.81 -4.32
CA ALA A 7 7.91 -5.73 -5.03
C ALA A 7 9.11 -6.17 -4.18
N LYS A 8 9.67 -5.24 -3.39
CA LYS A 8 10.71 -5.56 -2.41
C LYS A 8 10.18 -6.33 -1.20
N TYR A 9 8.93 -6.07 -0.81
CA TYR A 9 8.30 -6.74 0.33
C TYR A 9 7.83 -8.17 0.00
N ILE A 10 7.28 -8.39 -1.19
CA ILE A 10 6.85 -9.71 -1.68
C ILE A 10 7.54 -10.00 -3.01
N LYS A 11 8.61 -10.79 -2.97
CA LYS A 11 9.30 -11.25 -4.18
C LYS A 11 8.36 -12.12 -5.02
N GLY A 12 8.19 -11.77 -6.30
CA GLY A 12 7.29 -12.48 -7.22
C GLY A 12 5.83 -12.04 -7.16
N THR A 13 5.51 -10.97 -6.43
CA THR A 13 4.15 -10.40 -6.47
C THR A 13 3.81 -9.93 -7.89
N LYS A 14 2.61 -10.28 -8.35
CA LYS A 14 2.05 -9.77 -9.62
C LYS A 14 1.41 -8.39 -9.47
N MET A 15 1.46 -7.81 -8.27
CA MET A 15 0.92 -6.48 -8.00
C MET A 15 1.84 -5.41 -8.60
N ILE A 16 1.39 -4.80 -9.70
CA ILE A 16 2.08 -3.69 -10.37
C ILE A 16 1.73 -2.37 -9.66
N PHE A 17 2.22 -2.21 -8.43
CA PHE A 17 2.04 -0.98 -7.67
C PHE A 17 3.38 -0.39 -7.25
N ALA A 18 3.63 0.87 -7.61
CA ALA A 18 4.91 1.55 -7.36
C ALA A 18 5.13 1.93 -5.88
N GLY A 19 4.08 1.86 -5.05
CA GLY A 19 4.11 2.29 -3.66
C GLY A 19 3.82 3.79 -3.46
N LEU A 20 3.44 4.16 -2.23
CA LEU A 20 3.19 5.52 -1.78
C LEU A 20 4.33 6.00 -0.89
N LYS A 21 5.08 7.00 -1.37
CA LYS A 21 6.23 7.56 -0.65
C LYS A 21 5.81 8.44 0.53
N LYS A 22 4.72 9.20 0.41
CA LYS A 22 4.24 10.10 1.46
C LYS A 22 3.50 9.36 2.56
N GLU A 23 3.78 9.72 3.80
CA GLU A 23 3.16 9.11 4.98
C GLU A 23 1.68 9.44 5.15
N ALA A 24 1.28 10.68 4.85
CA ALA A 24 -0.11 11.12 4.92
C ALA A 24 -1.00 10.29 3.98
N GLU A 25 -0.61 10.19 2.70
CA GLU A 25 -1.35 9.41 1.69
C GLU A 25 -1.49 7.93 2.07
N ARG A 26 -0.50 7.34 2.74
CA ARG A 26 -0.61 5.97 3.26
C ARG A 26 -1.64 5.85 4.39
N LYS A 27 -1.70 6.82 5.30
CA LYS A 27 -2.66 6.82 6.40
C LYS A 27 -4.08 6.98 5.87
N ASP A 28 -4.29 7.89 4.92
CA ASP A 28 -5.59 8.14 4.30
C ASP A 28 -6.08 6.91 3.54
N LEU A 29 -5.20 6.26 2.76
CA LEU A 29 -5.54 5.01 2.06
C LEU A 29 -5.92 3.90 3.04
N VAL A 30 -5.15 3.72 4.13
CA VAL A 30 -5.46 2.71 5.15
C VAL A 30 -6.78 3.02 5.87
N ALA A 31 -7.08 4.30 6.13
CA ALA A 31 -8.36 4.70 6.70
C ALA A 31 -9.53 4.41 5.74
N TYR A 32 -9.38 4.73 4.46
CA TYR A 32 -10.36 4.42 3.42
C TYR A 32 -10.59 2.91 3.32
N LEU A 33 -9.52 2.11 3.21
CA LEU A 33 -9.63 0.64 3.14
C LEU A 33 -10.36 0.08 4.35
N LYS A 34 -10.01 0.50 5.57
CA LYS A 34 -10.74 0.08 6.80
C LYS A 34 -12.22 0.43 6.76
N SER A 35 -12.58 1.58 6.20
CA SER A 35 -13.98 2.00 6.08
C SER A 35 -14.75 1.27 4.98
N SER A 36 -14.06 0.87 3.91
CA SER A 36 -14.67 0.35 2.68
C SER A 36 -14.68 -1.18 2.59
N THR A 37 -13.94 -1.87 3.47
CA THR A 37 -13.90 -3.34 3.55
C THR A 37 -14.54 -3.88 4.83
N ALA A 38 -15.45 -3.11 5.45
CA ALA A 38 -16.24 -3.56 6.58
C ALA A 38 -17.25 -4.65 6.18
#